data_AF-A0A258CQQ1-F1
#
_entry.id   AF-A0A258CQQ1-F1
#
_cell.length_a   1.000
_cell.length_b   1.000
_cell.length_c   1.000
_cell.angle_alpha   90.00
_cell.angle_beta   90.00
_cell.angle_gamma   90.00
#
_symmetry.space_group_name_H-M   'P 1'
#
loop_
_entity.id
_entity.type
_entity.pdbx_description
1 polymer ?
#
loop_
_entity_poly.entity_id
_entity_poly.type
_entity_poly.pdbx_seq_one_letter_code
_entity_poly.pdbx_strand_id
1 'polypeptide(L)'
;MARYAAATALATSLAFVLASAGSAFAQTPPPAKPQDRMVVDARELVYDNDKKTVSAVGDVQILYQGRTIEADKVTYDQAGKRVVAVGNARITEANGTVITGDRFNLTDDFRDGFIDSLRVVNPDRTRFTAPRAERTDGETFIFEKGIYTACEPCKENPERPPLWQVRSARIIHKKAEQTIYYEDARLEFAGVPLAYIPYMSGPDSTVKRKSGFLSPKFLNTGPLGYGVGLPYFLNLAPNYDLTITPTYLSRQGLLGQVEWRHRLMNGSYTIRASGIFQQEKEAFLASPLGAGDDEFRGSVQTNGKFFINPRWTFGWNASMSTDRWFYKNYRILNESVSATTYLQEAISTAYLNGQTATGWFDMRGYYFQPLTSTDWQKQQPVVLPVIDYNKRVHKPSFLGGEITFNANVTHLTRDAAAFSQLPRQTNYLISGTTSTGVGYALYDGCAVYQKNTCLVRGLAGNMARATAEVS
;
A
#
# COMPACT_ATOMS: atom_id res chain seq x y z
N MET A 1 0.60 -32.89 -37.51
CA MET A 1 1.47 -32.98 -38.70
C MET A 1 2.79 -32.33 -38.32
N ALA A 2 3.81 -33.12 -37.92
CA ALA A 2 4.91 -33.63 -38.77
C ALA A 2 5.81 -32.46 -39.25
N ARG A 3 7.14 -32.36 -39.04
CA ARG A 3 8.29 -33.23 -38.65
C ARG A 3 9.42 -32.30 -38.11
N TYR A 4 10.18 -32.57 -37.04
CA TYR A 4 11.29 -33.53 -36.76
C TYR A 4 12.67 -33.27 -37.40
N ALA A 5 13.70 -33.54 -36.57
CA ALA A 5 15.14 -33.81 -36.80
C ALA A 5 16.11 -32.62 -36.71
N ALA A 6 17.28 -32.65 -36.06
CA ALA A 6 18.15 -33.72 -35.52
C ALA A 6 18.99 -33.10 -34.35
N ALA A 7 19.71 -33.80 -33.46
CA ALA A 7 20.31 -35.12 -33.52
C ALA A 7 20.54 -35.67 -32.10
N THR A 8 20.42 -36.98 -31.97
CA THR A 8 20.71 -37.79 -30.78
C THR A 8 22.01 -38.56 -30.95
N ALA A 9 22.71 -38.73 -29.82
CA ALA A 9 23.38 -39.94 -29.34
C ALA A 9 24.90 -40.13 -29.56
N LEU A 10 25.44 -40.86 -28.54
CA LEU A 10 26.73 -41.52 -28.36
C LEU A 10 27.76 -40.71 -27.55
N ALA A 11 28.39 -41.21 -26.48
CA ALA A 11 28.35 -42.53 -25.88
C ALA A 11 28.78 -42.47 -24.41
N THR A 12 28.18 -43.35 -23.61
CA THR A 12 28.66 -43.85 -22.32
C THR A 12 29.95 -44.64 -22.50
N SER A 13 30.99 -44.32 -21.74
CA SER A 13 31.86 -45.24 -20.97
C SER A 13 33.24 -44.64 -20.72
N LEU A 14 33.53 -44.27 -19.47
CA LEU A 14 34.78 -44.64 -18.80
C LEU A 14 34.56 -44.47 -17.30
N ALA A 15 34.44 -45.61 -16.61
CA ALA A 15 34.60 -45.70 -15.17
C ALA A 15 36.08 -45.96 -14.85
N PHE A 16 36.42 -45.65 -13.60
CA PHE A 16 37.68 -45.90 -12.86
C PHE A 16 38.72 -44.78 -12.80
N VAL A 17 39.31 -44.70 -11.60
CA VAL A 17 40.46 -43.89 -11.15
C VAL A 17 40.08 -42.59 -10.42
N LEU A 18 39.61 -42.72 -9.16
CA LEU A 18 40.39 -42.37 -7.95
C LEU A 18 39.48 -42.29 -6.73
N ALA A 19 39.48 -43.37 -5.95
CA ALA A 19 39.19 -43.31 -4.54
C ALA A 19 40.34 -42.56 -3.84
N SER A 20 40.29 -41.24 -3.82
CA SER A 20 40.98 -40.48 -2.77
C SER A 20 40.03 -40.43 -1.58
N ALA A 21 40.36 -41.21 -0.54
CA ALA A 21 39.81 -41.02 0.79
C ALA A 21 40.08 -39.56 1.19
N GLY A 22 39.08 -38.71 0.99
CA GLY A 22 39.10 -37.35 1.51
C GLY A 22 39.16 -37.49 3.02
N SER A 23 40.32 -37.16 3.59
CA SER A 23 40.47 -37.01 5.03
C SER A 23 39.33 -36.11 5.50
N ALA A 24 38.43 -36.67 6.29
CA ALA A 24 37.46 -35.90 7.03
C ALA A 24 38.27 -34.97 7.94
N PHE A 25 38.48 -33.74 7.50
CA PHE A 25 38.87 -32.68 8.40
C PHE A 25 37.77 -32.60 9.42
N ALA A 26 38.05 -33.08 10.63
CA ALA A 26 37.25 -32.80 11.80
C ALA A 26 37.04 -31.29 11.81
N GLN A 27 35.82 -30.85 11.47
CA GLN A 27 35.42 -29.48 11.71
C GLN A 27 35.48 -29.33 13.22
N THR A 28 36.55 -28.69 13.71
CA THR A 28 36.59 -28.18 15.07
C THR A 28 35.28 -27.44 15.28
N PRO A 29 34.46 -27.84 16.27
CA PRO A 29 33.23 -27.13 16.55
C PRO A 29 33.61 -25.65 16.72
N PRO A 30 32.84 -24.71 16.13
CA PRO A 30 33.12 -23.29 16.29
C PRO A 30 33.25 -23.01 17.79
N PRO A 31 34.23 -22.19 18.21
CA PRO A 31 34.42 -21.88 19.63
C PRO A 31 33.07 -21.45 20.19
N ALA A 32 32.63 -22.13 21.26
CA ALA A 32 31.40 -21.79 21.95
C ALA A 32 31.44 -20.28 22.21
N LYS A 33 30.40 -19.56 21.75
CA LYS A 33 30.26 -18.14 22.05
C LYS A 33 30.50 -17.96 23.55
N PRO A 34 31.30 -16.96 23.98
CA PRO A 34 31.51 -16.70 25.40
C PRO A 34 30.15 -16.72 26.08
N GLN A 35 29.97 -17.54 27.12
CA GLN A 35 28.78 -17.42 27.95
C GLN A 35 28.78 -16.00 28.49
N ASP A 36 27.82 -15.19 28.04
CA ASP A 36 27.66 -13.82 28.52
C ASP A 36 27.54 -13.87 30.04
N ARG A 37 28.57 -13.36 30.72
CA ARG A 37 28.59 -13.31 32.17
C ARG A 37 27.56 -12.28 32.62
N MET A 38 26.71 -12.68 33.56
CA MET A 38 25.82 -11.74 34.23
C MET A 38 26.65 -10.78 35.08
N VAL A 39 26.53 -9.48 34.82
CA VAL A 39 27.16 -8.42 35.61
C VAL A 39 26.07 -7.81 36.47
N VAL A 40 26.31 -7.72 37.77
CA VAL A 40 25.38 -7.13 38.75
C VAL A 40 26.12 -6.00 39.45
N ASP A 41 25.53 -4.81 39.44
CA ASP A 41 25.93 -3.64 40.20
C ASP A 41 24.80 -3.23 41.14
N ALA A 42 25.13 -2.92 42.39
CA ALA A 42 24.19 -2.56 43.45
C ALA A 42 24.92 -1.93 44.63
N ARG A 43 24.21 -1.17 45.46
CA ARG A 43 24.79 -0.58 46.69
C ARG A 43 25.15 -1.63 47.74
N GLU A 44 24.34 -2.66 47.86
CA GLU A 44 24.52 -3.73 48.85
C GLU A 44 24.14 -5.10 48.28
N LEU A 45 24.92 -6.12 48.61
CA LEU A 45 24.62 -7.53 48.34
C LEU A 45 24.48 -8.29 49.66
N VAL A 46 23.30 -8.85 49.90
CA VAL A 46 22.96 -9.60 51.12
C VAL A 46 22.81 -11.08 50.78
N TYR A 47 23.58 -11.93 51.46
CA TYR A 47 23.53 -13.38 51.33
C TYR A 47 22.83 -13.99 52.54
N ASP A 48 21.67 -14.60 52.33
CA ASP A 48 20.96 -15.39 53.36
C ASP A 48 21.16 -16.87 53.05
N ASN A 49 22.14 -17.48 53.72
CA ASN A 49 22.53 -18.88 53.50
C ASN A 49 21.46 -19.87 54.00
N ASP A 50 20.68 -19.49 55.01
CA ASP A 50 19.63 -20.35 55.59
C ASP A 50 18.45 -20.48 54.62
N LYS A 51 18.05 -19.36 54.00
CA LYS A 51 16.99 -19.33 52.98
C LYS A 51 17.51 -19.59 51.57
N LYS A 52 18.83 -19.68 51.37
CA LYS A 52 19.49 -19.82 50.07
C LYS A 52 19.09 -18.71 49.08
N THR A 53 19.08 -17.47 49.56
CA THR A 53 18.74 -16.30 48.74
C THR A 53 19.88 -15.30 48.67
N VAL A 54 20.00 -14.64 47.52
CA VAL A 54 20.94 -13.53 47.29
C VAL A 54 20.13 -12.29 46.92
N SER A 55 20.25 -11.22 47.71
CA SER A 55 19.53 -9.96 47.47
C SER A 55 20.50 -8.84 47.11
N ALA A 56 20.34 -8.25 45.94
CA ALA A 56 20.93 -6.97 45.57
C ALA A 56 19.96 -5.84 45.96
N VAL A 57 20.45 -4.82 46.66
CA VAL A 57 19.62 -3.72 47.20
C VAL A 57 20.25 -2.36 46.87
N GLY A 58 19.41 -1.43 46.42
CA GLY A 58 19.76 -0.05 46.11
C GLY A 58 20.34 0.11 44.71
N ASP A 59 19.59 0.81 43.84
CA ASP A 59 19.93 1.12 42.44
C ASP A 59 20.53 -0.07 41.68
N VAL A 60 19.87 -1.23 41.77
CA VAL A 60 20.37 -2.46 41.17
C VAL A 60 20.36 -2.35 39.66
N GLN A 61 21.50 -2.64 39.02
CA GLN A 61 21.63 -2.79 37.58
C GLN A 61 22.22 -4.14 37.23
N ILE A 62 21.54 -4.89 36.38
CA ILE A 62 21.99 -6.20 35.89
C ILE A 62 22.12 -6.14 34.38
N LEU A 63 23.30 -6.48 33.87
CA LEU A 63 23.56 -6.62 32.45
C LEU A 63 23.72 -8.11 32.11
N TYR A 64 22.86 -8.61 31.21
CA TYR A 64 22.89 -10.01 30.80
C TYR A 64 22.39 -10.18 29.36
N GLN A 65 23.17 -10.82 28.49
CA GLN A 65 22.81 -11.11 27.09
C GLN A 65 22.31 -9.89 26.29
N GLY A 66 22.92 -8.72 26.50
CA GLY A 66 22.51 -7.47 25.86
C GLY A 66 21.21 -6.84 26.41
N ARG A 67 20.65 -7.39 27.48
CA ARG A 67 19.54 -6.81 28.24
C ARG A 67 20.04 -6.09 29.48
N THR A 68 19.40 -4.99 29.82
CA THR A 68 19.64 -4.25 31.08
C THR A 68 18.40 -4.37 31.96
N ILE A 69 18.58 -4.81 33.21
CA ILE A 69 17.52 -4.90 34.22
C ILE A 69 17.86 -3.91 35.33
N GLU A 70 16.92 -3.06 35.69
CA GLU A 70 17.08 -2.05 36.73
C GLU A 70 15.97 -2.23 37.77
N ALA A 71 16.26 -2.12 39.07
CA ALA A 71 15.26 -2.16 40.14
C ALA A 71 15.83 -1.63 41.47
N ASP A 72 14.95 -1.33 42.43
CA ASP A 72 15.35 -0.95 43.79
C ASP A 72 15.90 -2.16 44.57
N LYS A 73 15.32 -3.35 44.36
CA LYS A 73 15.77 -4.60 44.96
C LYS A 73 15.57 -5.77 44.00
N VAL A 74 16.60 -6.62 43.87
CA VAL A 74 16.53 -7.90 43.14
C VAL A 74 16.90 -9.03 44.08
N THR A 75 16.01 -10.01 44.24
CA THR A 75 16.23 -11.20 45.07
C THR A 75 16.28 -12.44 44.19
N TYR A 76 17.38 -13.18 44.26
CA TYR A 76 17.55 -14.47 43.62
C TYR A 76 17.35 -15.59 44.65
N ASP A 77 16.31 -16.39 44.46
CA ASP A 77 16.05 -17.64 45.19
C ASP A 77 16.74 -18.78 44.44
N GLN A 78 17.81 -19.32 45.04
CA GLN A 78 18.60 -20.39 44.44
C GLN A 78 17.86 -21.74 44.45
N ALA A 79 17.01 -21.98 45.45
CA ALA A 79 16.27 -23.24 45.56
C ALA A 79 15.16 -23.30 44.51
N GLY A 80 14.43 -22.21 44.35
CA GLY A 80 13.37 -22.08 43.35
C GLY A 80 13.84 -21.71 41.94
N LYS A 81 15.11 -21.31 41.78
CA LYS A 81 15.69 -20.72 40.55
C LYS A 81 14.86 -19.54 40.04
N ARG A 82 14.47 -18.64 40.95
CA ARG A 82 13.62 -17.49 40.63
C ARG A 82 14.30 -16.17 40.95
N VAL A 83 14.13 -15.20 40.08
CA VAL A 83 14.60 -13.83 40.25
C VAL A 83 13.38 -12.93 40.44
N VAL A 84 13.34 -12.23 41.57
CA VAL A 84 12.27 -11.30 41.92
C VAL A 84 12.85 -9.89 41.98
N ALA A 85 12.44 -9.03 41.04
CA ALA A 85 12.78 -7.60 41.06
C ALA A 85 11.58 -6.79 41.53
N VAL A 86 11.79 -5.86 42.46
CA VAL A 86 10.74 -5.03 43.08
C VAL A 86 11.22 -3.59 43.17
N GLY A 87 10.30 -2.66 42.89
CA GLY A 87 10.55 -1.22 42.96
C GLY A 87 11.26 -0.70 41.72
N ASN A 88 10.63 0.26 41.03
CA ASN A 88 11.12 0.86 39.78
C ASN A 88 11.64 -0.14 38.75
N ALA A 89 11.06 -1.35 38.71
CA ALA A 89 11.62 -2.45 37.94
C ALA A 89 11.45 -2.21 36.43
N ARG A 90 12.56 -2.28 35.70
CA ARG A 90 12.67 -1.97 34.28
C ARG A 90 13.56 -2.97 33.58
N ILE A 91 13.13 -3.46 32.43
CA ILE A 91 13.93 -4.28 31.51
C ILE A 91 14.03 -3.53 30.18
N THR A 92 15.25 -3.31 29.72
CA THR A 92 15.53 -2.84 28.36
C THR A 92 16.07 -4.01 27.55
N GLU A 93 15.30 -4.45 26.55
CA GLU A 93 15.64 -5.54 25.65
C GLU A 93 16.64 -5.10 24.58
N ALA A 94 17.38 -6.05 24.00
CA ALA A 94 18.39 -5.77 22.97
C ALA A 94 17.82 -5.12 21.69
N ASN A 95 16.52 -5.30 21.42
CA ASN A 95 15.82 -4.67 20.30
C ASN A 95 15.34 -3.24 20.59
N GLY A 96 15.58 -2.72 21.80
CA GLY A 96 15.13 -1.40 22.24
C GLY A 96 13.73 -1.36 22.86
N THR A 97 13.03 -2.50 23.00
CA THR A 97 11.78 -2.56 23.77
C THR A 97 12.07 -2.31 25.25
N VAL A 98 11.30 -1.42 25.87
CA VAL A 98 11.39 -1.09 27.29
C VAL A 98 10.15 -1.63 28.00
N ILE A 99 10.37 -2.46 29.01
CA ILE A 99 9.34 -3.08 29.85
C ILE A 99 9.50 -2.54 31.26
N THR A 100 8.41 -2.09 31.88
CA THR A 100 8.40 -1.57 33.26
C THR A 100 7.24 -2.19 34.03
N GLY A 101 7.35 -2.24 35.35
CA GLY A 101 6.34 -2.82 36.23
C GLY A 101 6.73 -2.71 37.70
N ASP A 102 5.79 -3.02 38.60
CA ASP A 102 6.00 -2.88 40.05
C ASP A 102 6.80 -4.07 40.61
N ARG A 103 6.56 -5.26 40.03
CA ARG A 103 7.20 -6.52 40.43
C ARG A 103 7.40 -7.42 39.21
N PHE A 104 8.61 -7.94 39.09
CA PHE A 104 8.98 -8.94 38.10
C PHE A 104 9.31 -10.20 38.88
N ASN A 105 8.72 -11.32 38.48
CA ASN A 105 9.03 -12.61 39.07
C ASN A 105 9.32 -13.59 37.95
N LEU A 106 10.60 -13.76 37.65
CA LEU A 106 11.10 -14.48 36.49
C LEU A 106 11.91 -15.71 36.89
N THR A 107 12.13 -16.63 35.97
CA THR A 107 13.13 -17.69 36.07
C THR A 107 14.55 -17.11 36.03
N ASP A 108 15.54 -17.88 36.45
CA ASP A 108 16.96 -17.49 36.50
C ASP A 108 17.59 -17.19 35.13
N ASP A 109 17.00 -17.72 34.06
CA ASP A 109 17.32 -17.40 32.68
C ASP A 109 16.50 -16.22 32.10
N PHE A 110 15.63 -15.62 32.92
CA PHE A 110 14.70 -14.54 32.56
C PHE A 110 13.75 -14.88 31.40
N ARG A 111 13.53 -16.17 31.11
CA ARG A 111 12.67 -16.60 30.01
C ARG A 111 11.20 -16.62 30.37
N ASP A 112 10.87 -17.02 31.59
CA ASP A 112 9.49 -17.29 32.00
C ASP A 112 9.15 -16.60 33.31
N GLY A 113 7.87 -16.31 33.52
CA GLY A 113 7.38 -15.72 34.75
C GLY A 113 6.28 -14.70 34.55
N PHE A 114 6.09 -13.81 35.53
CA PHE A 114 5.05 -12.80 35.49
C PHE A 114 5.55 -11.42 35.89
N ILE A 115 4.84 -10.40 35.41
CA ILE A 115 5.08 -8.99 35.70
C ILE A 115 3.75 -8.39 36.15
N ASP A 116 3.76 -7.75 37.32
CA ASP A 116 2.63 -6.97 37.85
C ASP A 116 2.75 -5.51 37.40
N SER A 117 1.61 -4.89 37.08
CA SER A 117 1.51 -3.49 36.59
C SER A 117 2.37 -3.20 35.35
N LEU A 118 2.33 -4.11 34.39
CA LEU A 118 3.13 -4.04 33.17
C LEU A 118 2.85 -2.78 32.36
N ARG A 119 3.92 -2.11 31.91
CA ARG A 119 3.92 -1.15 30.80
C ARG A 119 5.06 -1.46 29.84
N VAL A 120 4.74 -1.57 28.55
CA VAL A 120 5.69 -1.84 27.47
C VAL A 120 5.69 -0.67 26.50
N VAL A 121 6.88 -0.24 26.09
CA VAL A 121 7.09 0.73 25.01
C VAL A 121 8.02 0.11 23.99
N ASN A 122 7.54 -0.04 22.76
CA ASN A 122 8.32 -0.56 21.64
C ASN A 122 9.01 0.55 20.84
N PRO A 123 10.07 0.23 20.06
CA PRO A 123 10.76 1.19 19.21
C PRO A 123 9.88 1.88 18.16
N ASP A 124 8.83 1.20 17.70
CA ASP A 124 7.83 1.72 16.76
C ASP A 124 6.79 2.64 17.43
N ARG A 125 7.01 3.00 18.71
CA ARG A 125 6.15 3.82 19.56
C ARG A 125 4.80 3.18 19.88
N THR A 126 4.64 1.87 19.66
CA THR A 126 3.49 1.14 20.20
C THR A 126 3.65 0.90 21.69
N ARG A 127 2.53 0.88 22.41
CA ARG A 127 2.48 0.73 23.87
C ARG A 127 1.49 -0.34 24.26
N PHE A 128 1.87 -1.14 25.26
CA PHE A 128 1.00 -2.11 25.91
C PHE A 128 0.97 -1.87 27.41
N THR A 129 -0.18 -1.98 28.04
CA THR A 129 -0.29 -1.94 29.51
C THR A 129 -1.22 -3.04 30.00
N ALA A 130 -0.91 -3.66 31.13
CA ALA A 130 -1.75 -4.68 31.73
C ALA A 130 -1.53 -4.75 33.25
N PRO A 131 -2.58 -4.98 34.07
CA PRO A 131 -2.41 -5.26 35.49
C PRO A 131 -1.49 -6.45 35.77
N ARG A 132 -1.51 -7.46 34.88
CA ARG A 132 -0.63 -8.62 34.96
C ARG A 132 -0.28 -9.10 33.57
N ALA A 133 0.98 -9.46 33.37
CA ALA A 133 1.41 -10.21 32.20
C ALA A 133 2.18 -11.45 32.60
N GLU A 134 1.99 -12.51 31.83
CA GLU A 134 2.67 -13.79 31.99
C GLU A 134 3.45 -14.10 30.72
N ARG A 135 4.63 -14.67 30.90
CA ARG A 135 5.51 -15.12 29.82
C ARG A 135 5.79 -16.61 30.03
N THR A 136 5.56 -17.38 28.97
CA THR A 136 5.70 -18.84 28.96
C THR A 136 6.52 -19.30 27.75
N ASP A 137 7.39 -20.28 27.98
CA ASP A 137 8.36 -20.87 27.05
C ASP A 137 9.32 -19.85 26.39
N GLY A 138 9.39 -18.63 26.92
CA GLY A 138 10.07 -17.49 26.32
C GLY A 138 9.40 -16.90 25.06
N GLU A 139 8.33 -17.51 24.56
CA GLU A 139 7.73 -17.27 23.23
C GLU A 139 6.32 -16.66 23.29
N THR A 140 5.54 -17.01 24.32
CA THR A 140 4.16 -16.56 24.47
C THR A 140 4.05 -15.55 25.60
N PHE A 141 3.46 -14.40 25.31
CA PHE A 141 3.19 -13.35 26.28
C PHE A 141 1.68 -13.15 26.36
N ILE A 142 1.13 -13.31 27.57
CA ILE A 142 -0.30 -13.14 27.84
C ILE A 142 -0.45 -11.93 28.73
N PHE A 143 -1.21 -10.94 28.27
CA PHE A 143 -1.52 -9.72 28.99
C PHE A 143 -2.98 -9.78 29.44
N GLU A 144 -3.20 -9.96 30.73
CA GLU A 144 -4.55 -10.01 31.31
C GLU A 144 -5.10 -8.59 31.45
N LYS A 145 -6.32 -8.35 30.95
CA LYS A 145 -6.95 -7.03 30.84
C LYS A 145 -6.05 -6.00 30.14
N GLY A 146 -5.37 -6.45 29.08
CA GLY A 146 -4.40 -5.66 28.33
C GLY A 146 -5.03 -4.49 27.56
N ILE A 147 -4.25 -3.42 27.41
CA ILE A 147 -4.57 -2.26 26.57
C ILE A 147 -3.43 -2.08 25.58
N TYR A 148 -3.77 -1.83 24.32
CA TYR A 148 -2.85 -1.48 23.24
C TYR A 148 -3.18 -0.09 22.69
N THR A 149 -2.16 0.73 22.43
CA THR A 149 -2.30 2.00 21.72
C THR A 149 -0.99 2.38 21.00
N ALA A 150 -1.10 3.06 19.86
CA ALA A 150 0.04 3.73 19.23
C ALA A 150 0.10 5.23 19.55
N CYS A 151 -0.84 5.75 20.35
CA CYS A 151 -0.82 7.14 20.80
C CYS A 151 0.20 7.34 21.92
N GLU A 152 0.73 8.58 21.99
CA GLU A 152 1.44 9.04 23.18
C GLU A 152 0.44 9.47 24.26
N PRO A 153 0.77 9.30 25.55
CA PRO A 153 -0.03 9.86 26.64
C PRO A 153 -0.21 11.37 26.50
N CYS A 154 -1.35 11.90 26.94
CA CYS A 154 -1.60 13.34 26.92
C CYS A 154 -0.58 14.06 27.82
N LYS A 155 0.16 15.04 27.28
CA LYS A 155 1.21 15.76 28.03
C LYS A 155 0.70 16.45 29.30
N GLU A 156 -0.45 17.12 29.20
CA GLU A 156 -1.01 17.90 30.31
C GLU A 156 -1.76 17.03 31.32
N ASN A 157 -2.33 15.91 30.87
CA ASN A 157 -3.13 15.02 31.71
C ASN A 157 -2.83 13.55 31.35
N PRO A 158 -1.70 12.99 31.81
CA PRO A 158 -1.28 11.64 31.45
C PRO A 158 -2.28 10.55 31.85
N GLU A 159 -3.10 10.83 32.87
CA GLU A 159 -4.16 9.94 33.38
C GLU A 159 -5.35 9.80 32.42
N ARG A 160 -5.50 10.71 31.45
CA ARG A 160 -6.59 10.62 30.47
C ARG A 160 -6.32 9.50 29.47
N PRO A 161 -7.34 8.71 29.10
CA PRO A 161 -7.22 7.75 28.02
C PRO A 161 -6.66 8.42 26.75
N PRO A 162 -5.79 7.72 26.00
CA PRO A 162 -5.33 8.20 24.70
C PRO A 162 -6.49 8.40 23.73
N LEU A 163 -6.23 9.13 22.64
CA LEU A 163 -7.24 9.41 21.62
C LEU A 163 -7.91 8.14 21.10
N TRP A 164 -7.16 7.06 20.92
CA TRP A 164 -7.71 5.73 20.66
C TRP A 164 -6.90 4.65 21.38
N GLN A 165 -7.57 3.56 21.73
CA GLN A 165 -6.96 2.36 22.29
C GLN A 165 -7.80 1.12 22.01
N VAL A 166 -7.15 -0.04 22.06
CA VAL A 166 -7.82 -1.36 22.06
C VAL A 166 -7.68 -1.93 23.45
N ARG A 167 -8.81 -2.10 24.13
CA ARG A 167 -8.88 -2.73 25.46
C ARG A 167 -9.42 -4.14 25.31
N SER A 168 -8.72 -5.13 25.83
CA SER A 168 -9.07 -6.54 25.63
C SER A 168 -9.09 -7.29 26.95
N ALA A 169 -9.90 -8.34 27.04
CA ALA A 169 -9.85 -9.24 28.19
C ALA A 169 -8.49 -9.93 28.25
N ARG A 170 -7.98 -10.37 27.10
CA ARG A 170 -6.63 -10.95 26.96
C ARG A 170 -5.98 -10.46 25.67
N ILE A 171 -4.72 -10.05 25.77
CA ILE A 171 -3.85 -9.87 24.60
C ILE A 171 -2.83 -11.00 24.64
N ILE A 172 -2.65 -11.72 23.53
CA ILE A 172 -1.73 -12.85 23.45
C ILE A 172 -0.75 -12.59 22.32
N HIS A 173 0.51 -12.34 22.64
CA HIS A 173 1.56 -12.19 21.66
C HIS A 173 2.36 -13.49 21.55
N LYS A 174 2.29 -14.12 20.37
CA LYS A 174 3.06 -15.32 20.05
C LYS A 174 4.19 -14.96 19.09
N LYS A 175 5.43 -14.99 19.59
CA LYS A 175 6.63 -14.62 18.80
C LYS A 175 6.88 -15.56 17.63
N ALA A 176 6.78 -16.87 17.84
CA ALA A 176 6.94 -17.87 16.78
C ALA A 176 5.97 -17.67 15.60
N GLU A 177 4.75 -17.18 15.85
CA GLU A 177 3.74 -16.90 14.82
C GLU A 177 3.80 -15.45 14.31
N GLN A 178 4.63 -14.60 14.92
CA GLN A 178 4.72 -13.16 14.69
C GLN A 178 3.35 -12.47 14.71
N THR A 179 2.51 -12.84 15.68
CA THR A 179 1.10 -12.43 15.75
C THR A 179 0.70 -12.04 17.15
N ILE A 180 -0.10 -10.98 17.23
CA ILE A 180 -0.78 -10.54 18.43
C ILE A 180 -2.27 -10.82 18.26
N TYR A 181 -2.83 -11.54 19.22
CA TYR A 181 -4.25 -11.86 19.31
C TYR A 181 -4.88 -11.02 20.41
N TYR A 182 -6.12 -10.62 20.20
CA TYR A 182 -6.91 -9.86 21.15
C TYR A 182 -8.26 -10.58 21.31
N GLU A 183 -8.54 -11.02 22.53
CA GLU A 183 -9.78 -11.69 22.90
C GLU A 183 -10.70 -10.70 23.63
N ASP A 184 -11.97 -10.68 23.25
CA ASP A 184 -13.01 -9.76 23.76
C ASP A 184 -12.55 -8.29 23.73
N ALA A 185 -12.07 -7.86 22.57
CA ALA A 185 -11.53 -6.54 22.35
C ALA A 185 -12.64 -5.48 22.22
N ARG A 186 -12.36 -4.29 22.74
CA ARG A 186 -13.15 -3.08 22.60
C ARG A 186 -12.27 -1.99 22.01
N LEU A 187 -12.69 -1.45 20.88
CA LEU A 187 -12.07 -0.25 20.32
C LEU A 187 -12.67 0.95 21.04
N GLU A 188 -11.84 1.70 21.76
CA GLU A 188 -12.23 2.90 22.48
C GLU A 188 -11.64 4.13 21.79
N PHE A 189 -12.43 5.21 21.71
CA PHE A 189 -11.99 6.52 21.25
C PHE A 189 -12.26 7.55 22.35
N ALA A 190 -11.22 8.25 22.79
CA ALA A 190 -11.26 9.17 23.93
C ALA A 190 -11.94 8.55 25.18
N GLY A 191 -11.74 7.25 25.41
CA GLY A 191 -12.34 6.49 26.51
C GLY A 191 -13.77 5.99 26.28
N VAL A 192 -14.39 6.29 25.14
CA VAL A 192 -15.74 5.80 24.79
C VAL A 192 -15.64 4.55 23.92
N PRO A 193 -16.26 3.41 24.30
CA PRO A 193 -16.24 2.20 23.47
C PRO A 193 -17.09 2.39 22.21
N LEU A 194 -16.46 2.26 21.04
CA LEU A 194 -17.10 2.40 19.74
C LEU A 194 -17.52 1.06 19.13
N ALA A 195 -16.71 0.02 19.32
CA ALA A 195 -16.95 -1.28 18.73
C ALA A 195 -16.47 -2.41 19.63
N TYR A 196 -17.23 -3.50 19.64
CA TYR A 196 -16.85 -4.76 20.26
C TYR A 196 -16.41 -5.76 19.19
N ILE A 197 -15.27 -6.41 19.42
CA ILE A 197 -14.68 -7.38 18.50
C ILE A 197 -14.30 -8.62 19.34
N PRO A 198 -15.04 -9.74 19.22
CA PRO A 198 -14.81 -10.91 20.09
C PRO A 198 -13.43 -11.53 19.89
N TYR A 199 -12.93 -11.49 18.66
CA TYR A 199 -11.59 -11.98 18.33
C TYR A 199 -11.00 -11.15 17.19
N MET A 200 -9.81 -10.59 17.40
CA MET A 200 -9.02 -9.97 16.35
C MET A 200 -7.56 -10.39 16.47
N SER A 201 -6.85 -10.36 15.35
CA SER A 201 -5.42 -10.59 15.31
C SER A 201 -4.74 -9.60 14.39
N GLY A 202 -3.48 -9.31 14.68
CA GLY A 202 -2.63 -8.42 13.89
C GLY A 202 -1.19 -8.95 13.84
N PRO A 203 -0.43 -8.63 12.78
CA PRO A 203 0.99 -8.89 12.76
C PRO A 203 1.69 -8.14 13.90
N ASP A 204 2.75 -8.72 14.46
CA ASP A 204 3.66 -7.96 15.30
C ASP A 204 4.47 -6.94 14.46
N SER A 205 5.24 -6.08 15.14
CA SER A 205 6.03 -5.03 14.48
C SER A 205 7.17 -5.56 13.60
N THR A 206 7.50 -6.85 13.66
CA THR A 206 8.55 -7.47 12.84
C THR A 206 8.05 -7.83 11.45
N VAL A 207 6.74 -8.00 11.28
CA VAL A 207 6.12 -8.38 10.01
C VAL A 207 5.59 -7.16 9.28
N LYS A 208 6.25 -6.81 8.17
CA LYS A 208 5.82 -5.69 7.32
C LYS A 208 4.59 -6.00 6.47
N ARG A 209 4.35 -7.27 6.13
CA ARG A 209 3.30 -7.71 5.22
C ARG A 209 2.72 -9.05 5.66
N LYS A 210 1.43 -9.06 6.00
CA LYS A 210 0.68 -10.26 6.39
C LYS A 210 -0.71 -10.22 5.80
N SER A 211 -1.21 -11.36 5.32
CA SER A 211 -2.59 -11.46 4.82
C SER A 211 -3.59 -11.22 5.94
N GLY A 212 -4.69 -10.53 5.64
CA GLY A 212 -5.72 -10.22 6.63
C GLY A 212 -6.66 -9.11 6.20
N PHE A 213 -7.63 -8.83 7.08
CA PHE A 213 -8.55 -7.72 6.89
C PHE A 213 -7.83 -6.38 7.11
N LEU A 214 -8.09 -5.44 6.22
CA LEU A 214 -7.71 -4.05 6.39
C LEU A 214 -8.85 -3.27 7.04
N SER A 215 -8.59 -2.02 7.42
CA SER A 215 -9.61 -1.14 7.98
C SER A 215 -10.83 -1.03 7.06
N PRO A 216 -12.06 -1.17 7.61
CA PRO A 216 -13.26 -1.01 6.83
C PRO A 216 -13.40 0.43 6.32
N LYS A 217 -14.10 0.59 5.20
CA LYS A 217 -14.43 1.87 4.60
C LYS A 217 -15.93 2.10 4.71
N PHE A 218 -16.32 3.28 5.17
CA PHE A 218 -17.72 3.69 5.25
C PHE A 218 -18.02 4.74 4.20
N LEU A 219 -19.17 4.62 3.56
CA LEU A 219 -19.64 5.55 2.53
C LEU A 219 -21.09 5.93 2.82
N ASN A 220 -21.44 7.20 2.63
CA ASN A 220 -22.83 7.64 2.71
C ASN A 220 -23.08 8.73 1.67
N THR A 221 -23.90 8.44 0.68
CA THR A 221 -24.32 9.41 -0.34
C THR A 221 -25.77 9.15 -0.75
N GLY A 222 -26.46 10.16 -1.25
CA GLY A 222 -27.85 10.01 -1.72
C GLY A 222 -28.04 8.81 -2.64
N PRO A 223 -27.36 8.71 -3.80
CA PRO A 223 -27.57 7.62 -4.77
C PRO A 223 -27.10 6.23 -4.30
N LEU A 224 -26.09 6.15 -3.43
CA LEU A 224 -25.53 4.86 -2.98
C LEU A 224 -26.14 4.36 -1.66
N GLY A 225 -26.74 5.26 -0.88
CA GLY A 225 -27.15 5.00 0.50
C GLY A 225 -25.94 4.81 1.42
N TYR A 226 -26.11 3.93 2.42
CA TYR A 226 -25.05 3.55 3.35
C TYR A 226 -24.21 2.43 2.74
N GLY A 227 -22.89 2.58 2.83
CA GLY A 227 -21.93 1.64 2.28
C GLY A 227 -20.90 1.19 3.32
N VAL A 228 -20.60 -0.11 3.33
CA VAL A 228 -19.52 -0.71 4.13
C VAL A 228 -18.64 -1.57 3.23
N GLY A 229 -17.38 -1.19 3.09
CA GLY A 229 -16.35 -1.93 2.38
C GLY A 229 -15.39 -2.59 3.34
N LEU A 230 -15.09 -3.87 3.13
CA LEU A 230 -14.15 -4.61 3.98
C LEU A 230 -13.01 -5.18 3.13
N PRO A 231 -11.89 -4.45 2.97
CA PRO A 231 -10.77 -4.92 2.16
C PRO A 231 -10.07 -6.11 2.82
N TYR A 232 -9.75 -7.13 2.03
CA TYR A 232 -8.93 -8.26 2.45
C TYR A 232 -7.64 -8.29 1.62
N PHE A 233 -6.51 -8.20 2.31
CA PHE A 233 -5.18 -8.22 1.72
C PHE A 233 -4.62 -9.65 1.71
N LEU A 234 -4.12 -10.08 0.56
CA LEU A 234 -3.48 -11.37 0.31
C LEU A 234 -2.02 -11.14 -0.05
N ASN A 235 -1.12 -11.51 0.88
CA ASN A 235 0.31 -11.59 0.62
C ASN A 235 0.61 -12.93 -0.07
N LEU A 236 0.61 -12.95 -1.41
CA LEU A 236 0.78 -14.18 -2.19
C LEU A 236 2.26 -14.58 -2.31
N ALA A 237 3.15 -13.60 -2.53
CA ALA A 237 4.59 -13.80 -2.53
C ALA A 237 5.32 -12.50 -2.15
N PRO A 238 6.64 -12.54 -1.86
CA PRO A 238 7.39 -11.34 -1.49
C PRO A 238 7.30 -10.20 -2.53
N ASN A 239 7.06 -10.53 -3.79
CA ASN A 239 7.07 -9.59 -4.91
C ASN A 239 5.70 -9.28 -5.52
N TYR A 240 4.60 -9.92 -5.10
CA TYR A 240 3.25 -9.56 -5.56
C TYR A 240 2.17 -9.80 -4.49
N ASP A 241 1.13 -8.98 -4.53
CA ASP A 241 -0.03 -9.08 -3.64
C ASP A 241 -1.34 -8.84 -4.35
N LEU A 242 -2.43 -9.28 -3.71
CA LEU A 242 -3.79 -9.08 -4.18
C LEU A 242 -4.63 -8.47 -3.04
N THR A 243 -5.41 -7.45 -3.32
CA THR A 243 -6.38 -6.89 -2.38
C THR A 243 -7.76 -7.00 -2.98
N ILE A 244 -8.69 -7.66 -2.28
CA ILE A 244 -10.08 -7.79 -2.71
C ILE A 244 -10.93 -6.97 -1.75
N THR A 245 -11.73 -6.05 -2.28
CA THR A 245 -12.59 -5.17 -1.47
C THR A 245 -14.04 -5.35 -1.88
N PRO A 246 -14.79 -6.26 -1.22
CA PRO A 246 -16.24 -6.26 -1.27
C PRO A 246 -16.78 -5.01 -0.55
N THR A 247 -17.62 -4.24 -1.23
CA THR A 247 -18.33 -3.11 -0.65
C THR A 247 -19.82 -3.29 -0.84
N TYR A 248 -20.53 -3.47 0.26
CA TYR A 248 -21.99 -3.50 0.24
C TYR A 248 -22.52 -2.07 0.27
N LEU A 249 -23.42 -1.73 -0.64
CA LEU A 249 -24.08 -0.44 -0.78
C LEU A 249 -25.58 -0.65 -0.63
N SER A 250 -26.24 0.03 0.31
CA SER A 250 -27.62 -0.26 0.68
C SER A 250 -28.64 -0.04 -0.45
N ARG A 251 -28.35 0.86 -1.41
CA ARG A 251 -29.20 1.10 -2.59
C ARG A 251 -28.72 0.38 -3.85
N GLN A 252 -27.43 0.07 -3.94
CA GLN A 252 -26.80 -0.37 -5.20
C GLN A 252 -26.39 -1.84 -5.20
N GLY A 253 -26.31 -2.50 -4.05
CA GLY A 253 -25.86 -3.88 -3.92
C GLY A 253 -24.35 -4.02 -3.71
N LEU A 254 -23.76 -5.09 -4.24
CA LEU A 254 -22.36 -5.43 -3.99
C LEU A 254 -21.44 -4.86 -5.08
N LEU A 255 -20.59 -3.91 -4.69
CA LEU A 255 -19.47 -3.44 -5.49
C LEU A 255 -18.24 -4.30 -5.18
N GLY A 256 -17.74 -5.01 -6.18
CA GLY A 256 -16.49 -5.76 -6.10
C GLY A 256 -15.33 -4.91 -6.62
N GLN A 257 -14.25 -4.82 -5.84
CA GLN A 257 -13.00 -4.22 -6.30
C GLN A 257 -11.83 -5.16 -6.08
N VAL A 258 -10.89 -5.17 -7.02
CA VAL A 258 -9.67 -5.97 -6.96
C VAL A 258 -8.48 -5.10 -7.33
N GLU A 259 -7.42 -5.16 -6.53
CA GLU A 259 -6.12 -4.54 -6.80
C GLU A 259 -5.03 -5.61 -6.77
N TRP A 260 -4.32 -5.78 -7.88
CA TRP A 260 -3.14 -6.64 -7.98
C TRP A 260 -1.90 -5.77 -8.22
N ARG A 261 -0.90 -5.89 -7.35
CA ARG A 261 0.40 -5.23 -7.52
C ARG A 261 1.49 -6.27 -7.68
N HIS A 262 2.38 -6.06 -8.65
CA HIS A 262 3.50 -6.96 -8.90
C HIS A 262 4.77 -6.17 -9.18
N ARG A 263 5.83 -6.47 -8.42
CA ARG A 263 7.19 -6.01 -8.65
C ARG A 263 8.02 -7.13 -9.30
N LEU A 264 8.62 -6.84 -10.44
CA LEU A 264 9.54 -7.71 -11.16
C LEU A 264 10.97 -7.18 -11.03
N MET A 265 11.94 -7.93 -11.55
CA MET A 265 13.36 -7.53 -11.51
C MET A 265 13.61 -6.22 -12.27
N ASN A 266 12.91 -6.02 -13.39
CA ASN A 266 13.13 -4.91 -14.30
C ASN A 266 11.96 -3.90 -14.30
N GLY A 267 11.01 -4.00 -13.37
CA GLY A 267 9.84 -3.13 -13.41
C GLY A 267 8.77 -3.47 -12.39
N SER A 268 7.61 -2.84 -12.55
CA SER A 268 6.43 -3.14 -11.75
C SER A 268 5.18 -2.77 -12.52
N TYR A 269 4.07 -3.43 -12.18
CA TYR A 269 2.75 -3.06 -12.66
C TYR A 269 1.70 -3.18 -11.55
N THR A 270 0.60 -2.47 -11.74
CA THR A 270 -0.60 -2.54 -10.89
C THR A 270 -1.82 -2.64 -11.80
N ILE A 271 -2.76 -3.52 -11.43
CA ILE A 271 -4.05 -3.69 -12.10
C ILE A 271 -5.13 -3.49 -11.05
N ARG A 272 -6.05 -2.56 -11.32
CA ARG A 272 -7.24 -2.31 -10.52
C ARG A 272 -8.47 -2.56 -11.37
N ALA A 273 -9.39 -3.37 -10.87
CA ALA A 273 -10.69 -3.62 -11.49
C ALA A 273 -11.79 -3.33 -10.48
N SER A 274 -12.91 -2.81 -10.96
CA SER A 274 -14.10 -2.58 -10.14
C SER A 274 -15.33 -2.89 -10.96
N GLY A 275 -16.34 -3.50 -10.34
CA GLY A 275 -17.57 -3.90 -11.02
C GLY A 275 -18.74 -4.09 -10.07
N ILE A 276 -19.93 -3.78 -10.56
CA ILE A 276 -21.18 -3.90 -9.83
C ILE A 276 -22.32 -4.21 -10.80
N PHE A 277 -23.26 -5.05 -10.35
CA PHE A 277 -24.60 -5.17 -10.92
C PHE A 277 -25.52 -4.26 -10.11
N GLN A 278 -25.87 -3.11 -10.68
CA GLN A 278 -26.60 -2.06 -9.96
C GLN A 278 -28.06 -2.45 -9.74
N GLN A 279 -28.56 -2.26 -8.51
CA GLN A 279 -29.92 -2.65 -8.13
C GLN A 279 -30.92 -1.51 -8.34
N GLU A 280 -30.82 -0.42 -7.56
CA GLU A 280 -31.71 0.73 -7.67
C GLU A 280 -31.25 1.70 -8.77
N LYS A 281 -31.58 1.33 -10.01
CA LYS A 281 -31.24 2.05 -11.24
C LYS A 281 -31.71 3.51 -11.26
N GLU A 282 -32.89 3.74 -10.68
CA GLU A 282 -33.56 5.05 -10.61
C GLU A 282 -32.85 6.04 -9.67
N ALA A 283 -31.93 5.56 -8.83
CA ALA A 283 -31.08 6.42 -8.01
C ALA A 283 -30.07 7.24 -8.85
N PHE A 284 -29.85 6.85 -10.11
CA PHE A 284 -29.06 7.60 -11.08
C PHE A 284 -29.93 8.13 -12.22
N LEU A 285 -29.48 9.20 -12.88
CA LEU A 285 -30.17 9.73 -14.06
C LEU A 285 -30.15 8.70 -15.20
N ALA A 286 -31.23 8.68 -15.99
CA ALA A 286 -31.30 7.90 -17.23
C ALA A 286 -30.35 8.46 -18.30
N SER A 287 -30.04 7.63 -19.29
CA SER A 287 -29.27 8.04 -20.47
C SER A 287 -29.98 9.19 -21.21
N PRO A 288 -29.26 10.21 -21.73
CA PRO A 288 -27.80 10.34 -21.80
C PRO A 288 -27.16 11.07 -20.61
N LEU A 289 -27.96 11.54 -19.65
CA LEU A 289 -27.50 12.36 -18.52
C LEU A 289 -26.97 11.55 -17.33
N GLY A 290 -27.17 10.24 -17.34
CA GLY A 290 -26.61 9.31 -16.38
C GLY A 290 -26.47 7.90 -16.96
N ALA A 291 -26.37 6.93 -16.07
CA ALA A 291 -26.20 5.51 -16.37
C ALA A 291 -27.16 4.66 -15.50
N GLY A 292 -28.37 5.19 -15.25
CA GLY A 292 -29.43 4.46 -14.55
C GLY A 292 -29.92 3.26 -15.34
N ASP A 293 -29.93 3.33 -16.67
CA ASP A 293 -30.46 2.24 -17.51
C ASP A 293 -29.55 1.00 -17.56
N ASP A 294 -28.26 1.18 -17.25
CA ASP A 294 -27.26 0.12 -17.27
C ASP A 294 -27.48 -0.89 -16.13
N GLU A 295 -27.22 -2.17 -16.37
CA GLU A 295 -27.29 -3.20 -15.32
C GLU A 295 -25.91 -3.47 -14.72
N PHE A 296 -24.93 -3.77 -15.57
CA PHE A 296 -23.55 -3.95 -15.17
C PHE A 296 -22.74 -2.70 -15.45
N ARG A 297 -21.98 -2.26 -14.45
CA ARG A 297 -21.06 -1.13 -14.60
C ARG A 297 -19.73 -1.46 -13.97
N GLY A 298 -18.66 -0.97 -14.58
CA GLY A 298 -17.32 -1.30 -14.14
C GLY A 298 -16.23 -0.42 -14.72
N SER A 299 -15.02 -0.63 -14.21
CA SER A 299 -13.82 -0.01 -14.71
C SER A 299 -12.60 -0.89 -14.54
N VAL A 300 -11.63 -0.72 -15.44
CA VAL A 300 -10.30 -1.29 -15.32
C VAL A 300 -9.29 -0.15 -15.41
N GLN A 301 -8.32 -0.16 -14.51
CA GLN A 301 -7.15 0.71 -14.53
C GLN A 301 -5.90 -0.17 -14.46
N THR A 302 -4.90 0.11 -15.27
CA THR A 302 -3.62 -0.60 -15.23
C THR A 302 -2.48 0.34 -15.55
N ASN A 303 -1.41 0.28 -14.76
CA ASN A 303 -0.20 1.04 -15.01
C ASN A 303 1.03 0.16 -14.81
N GLY A 304 2.04 0.39 -15.61
CA GLY A 304 3.28 -0.37 -15.57
C GLY A 304 4.47 0.44 -16.03
N LYS A 305 5.64 0.13 -15.47
CA LYS A 305 6.91 0.74 -15.84
C LYS A 305 8.01 -0.31 -15.80
N PHE A 306 8.74 -0.44 -16.90
CA PHE A 306 9.76 -1.44 -17.14
C PHE A 306 11.02 -0.80 -17.72
N PHE A 307 12.16 -1.14 -17.14
CA PHE A 307 13.47 -0.76 -17.62
C PHE A 307 14.01 -1.90 -18.48
N ILE A 308 14.02 -1.71 -19.80
CA ILE A 308 14.59 -2.68 -20.74
C ILE A 308 16.10 -2.76 -20.54
N ASN A 309 16.73 -1.59 -20.35
CA ASN A 309 18.13 -1.42 -19.96
C ASN A 309 18.31 0.00 -19.36
N PRO A 310 19.53 0.42 -18.92
CA PRO A 310 19.73 1.74 -18.32
C PRO A 310 19.36 2.95 -19.21
N ARG A 311 19.14 2.73 -20.51
CA ARG A 311 18.82 3.77 -21.49
C ARG A 311 17.38 3.73 -21.96
N TRP A 312 16.73 2.56 -21.89
CA TRP A 312 15.41 2.33 -22.48
C TRP A 312 14.38 1.94 -21.43
N THR A 313 13.29 2.70 -21.38
CA THR A 313 12.15 2.48 -20.48
C THR A 313 10.88 2.32 -21.30
N PHE A 314 10.13 1.28 -21.04
CA PHE A 314 8.77 1.08 -21.55
C PHE A 314 7.77 1.23 -20.41
N GLY A 315 6.62 1.82 -20.67
CA GLY A 315 5.56 1.88 -19.68
C GLY A 315 4.21 2.17 -20.27
N TRP A 316 3.19 2.04 -19.43
CA TRP A 316 1.82 2.38 -19.77
C TRP A 316 1.06 2.88 -18.55
N ASN A 317 -0.02 3.60 -18.83
CA ASN A 317 -1.05 3.96 -17.88
C ASN A 317 -2.36 3.94 -18.66
N ALA A 318 -3.21 2.94 -18.45
CA ALA A 318 -4.46 2.76 -19.17
C ALA A 318 -5.63 2.70 -18.19
N SER A 319 -6.74 3.29 -18.61
CA SER A 319 -7.97 3.40 -17.83
C SER A 319 -9.16 3.30 -18.77
N MET A 320 -10.14 2.49 -18.40
CA MET A 320 -11.38 2.33 -19.14
C MET A 320 -12.54 2.11 -18.18
N SER A 321 -13.68 2.71 -18.48
CA SER A 321 -14.94 2.45 -17.79
C SER A 321 -16.06 2.08 -18.76
N THR A 322 -17.06 1.35 -18.29
CA THR A 322 -18.28 1.01 -19.04
C THR A 322 -19.07 2.24 -19.45
N ASP A 323 -19.11 3.24 -18.56
CA ASP A 323 -19.81 4.50 -18.76
C ASP A 323 -19.01 5.67 -18.19
N ARG A 324 -19.37 6.89 -18.60
CA ARG A 324 -18.68 8.13 -18.21
C ARG A 324 -18.90 8.53 -16.75
N TRP A 325 -19.91 7.98 -16.09
CA TRP A 325 -20.33 8.35 -14.75
C TRP A 325 -19.76 7.44 -13.66
N PHE A 326 -19.25 6.26 -14.03
CA PHE A 326 -18.88 5.19 -13.10
C PHE A 326 -17.95 5.65 -11.97
N TYR A 327 -16.82 6.28 -12.30
CA TYR A 327 -15.84 6.73 -11.31
C TYR A 327 -16.46 7.71 -10.31
N LYS A 328 -17.29 8.65 -10.80
CA LYS A 328 -17.95 9.67 -9.98
C LYS A 328 -19.06 9.08 -9.12
N ASN A 329 -19.92 8.24 -9.71
CA ASN A 329 -21.08 7.66 -9.03
C ASN A 329 -20.66 6.77 -7.87
N TYR A 330 -19.66 5.90 -8.08
CA TYR A 330 -19.20 4.94 -7.08
C TYR A 330 -17.95 5.39 -6.29
N ARG A 331 -17.55 6.67 -6.42
CA ARG A 331 -16.40 7.27 -5.71
C ARG A 331 -15.11 6.46 -5.88
N ILE A 332 -14.89 5.94 -7.09
CA ILE A 332 -13.69 5.17 -7.43
C ILE A 332 -12.56 6.17 -7.72
N LEU A 333 -11.51 6.12 -6.89
CA LEU A 333 -10.29 6.91 -7.12
C LEU A 333 -9.53 6.33 -8.31
N ASN A 334 -9.13 7.21 -9.24
CA ASN A 334 -8.37 6.81 -10.43
C ASN A 334 -7.33 7.89 -10.77
N GLU A 335 -6.06 7.51 -10.71
CA GLU A 335 -4.91 8.39 -11.00
C GLU A 335 -4.81 8.80 -12.48
N SER A 336 -5.44 8.05 -13.38
CA SER A 336 -5.47 8.33 -14.83
C SER A 336 -6.57 9.33 -15.22
N VAL A 337 -7.44 9.69 -14.26
CA VAL A 337 -8.49 10.69 -14.46
C VAL A 337 -7.90 12.07 -14.18
N SER A 338 -7.77 12.86 -15.25
CA SER A 338 -7.49 14.28 -15.12
C SER A 338 -8.79 14.98 -14.74
N ALA A 339 -8.84 15.55 -13.53
CA ALA A 339 -9.99 16.30 -13.05
C ALA A 339 -9.57 17.77 -12.85
N THR A 340 -9.83 18.59 -13.86
CA THR A 340 -9.85 20.05 -13.70
C THR A 340 -11.29 20.51 -13.47
N THR A 341 -11.48 21.78 -13.07
CA THR A 341 -12.81 22.35 -12.80
C THR A 341 -13.80 22.20 -13.96
N TYR A 342 -13.30 22.04 -15.20
CA TYR A 342 -14.12 22.01 -16.42
C TYR A 342 -13.95 20.77 -17.30
N LEU A 343 -12.86 20.01 -17.14
CA LEU A 343 -12.58 18.82 -17.95
C LEU A 343 -12.36 17.62 -17.03
N GLN A 344 -13.11 16.56 -17.29
CA GLN A 344 -12.93 15.24 -16.70
C GLN A 344 -12.73 14.23 -17.83
N GLU A 345 -11.56 13.62 -17.90
CA GLU A 345 -11.22 12.63 -18.92
C GLU A 345 -10.27 11.57 -18.33
N ALA A 346 -10.43 10.33 -18.79
CA ALA A 346 -9.47 9.27 -18.54
C ALA A 346 -8.49 9.19 -19.71
N ILE A 347 -7.20 9.41 -19.42
CA ILE A 347 -6.13 9.40 -20.42
C ILE A 347 -5.40 8.07 -20.33
N SER A 348 -5.52 7.28 -21.39
CA SER A 348 -4.75 6.04 -21.57
C SER A 348 -3.52 6.32 -22.43
N THR A 349 -2.34 5.92 -21.97
CA THR A 349 -1.07 6.09 -22.67
C THR A 349 -0.20 4.83 -22.60
N ALA A 350 0.56 4.60 -23.66
CA ALA A 350 1.68 3.66 -23.68
C ALA A 350 2.88 4.38 -24.28
N TYR A 351 4.07 4.13 -23.73
CA TYR A 351 5.27 4.88 -24.10
C TYR A 351 6.53 4.03 -24.12
N LEU A 352 7.45 4.41 -25.00
CA LEU A 352 8.81 3.93 -25.09
C LEU A 352 9.75 5.13 -25.06
N ASN A 353 10.66 5.16 -24.09
CA ASN A 353 11.61 6.24 -23.88
C ASN A 353 13.03 5.70 -24.00
N GLY A 354 13.86 6.38 -24.78
CA GLY A 354 15.28 6.10 -24.96
C GLY A 354 16.08 7.35 -24.61
N GLN A 355 17.05 7.23 -23.70
CA GLN A 355 17.91 8.35 -23.31
C GLN A 355 19.38 7.95 -23.37
N THR A 356 20.19 8.85 -23.94
CA THR A 356 21.65 8.77 -23.95
C THR A 356 22.22 10.12 -23.52
N ALA A 357 23.54 10.21 -23.32
CA ALA A 357 24.19 11.48 -22.99
C ALA A 357 24.00 12.57 -24.06
N THR A 358 23.73 12.17 -25.31
CA THR A 358 23.66 13.07 -26.46
C THR A 358 22.35 12.94 -27.23
N GLY A 359 21.32 12.32 -26.67
CA GLY A 359 20.08 12.17 -27.42
C GLY A 359 18.94 11.61 -26.59
N TRP A 360 17.74 11.91 -27.07
CA TRP A 360 16.46 11.58 -26.45
C TRP A 360 15.53 11.04 -27.53
N PHE A 361 14.80 9.99 -27.20
CA PHE A 361 13.77 9.37 -28.02
C PHE A 361 12.54 9.14 -27.15
N ASP A 362 11.39 9.59 -27.61
CA ASP A 362 10.10 9.38 -26.97
C ASP A 362 9.11 8.94 -28.05
N MET A 363 8.48 7.78 -27.85
CA MET A 363 7.38 7.32 -28.69
C MET A 363 6.20 7.03 -27.78
N ARG A 364 5.04 7.65 -28.07
CA ARG A 364 3.84 7.57 -27.24
C ARG A 364 2.58 7.32 -28.06
N GLY A 365 1.64 6.62 -27.44
CA GLY A 365 0.25 6.57 -27.84
C GLY A 365 -0.63 7.21 -26.78
N TYR A 366 -1.75 7.79 -27.21
CA TYR A 366 -2.80 8.32 -26.34
C TYR A 366 -4.19 7.91 -26.82
N TYR A 367 -5.03 7.52 -25.88
CA TYR A 367 -6.45 7.31 -26.04
C TYR A 367 -7.19 8.08 -24.94
N PHE A 368 -8.15 8.91 -25.33
CA PHE A 368 -8.90 9.77 -24.42
C PHE A 368 -10.33 9.27 -24.31
N GLN A 369 -10.76 8.96 -23.09
CA GLN A 369 -12.16 8.67 -22.78
C GLN A 369 -12.75 9.88 -22.04
N PRO A 370 -13.64 10.66 -22.67
CA PRO A 370 -14.26 11.79 -22.01
C PRO A 370 -15.25 11.32 -20.94
N LEU A 371 -15.23 11.97 -19.78
CA LEU A 371 -16.09 11.65 -18.64
C LEU A 371 -17.16 12.72 -18.36
N THR A 372 -17.20 13.79 -19.14
CA THR A 372 -18.21 14.87 -19.04
C THR A 372 -19.46 14.51 -19.84
N SER A 373 -20.59 15.18 -19.59
CA SER A 373 -21.83 14.97 -20.36
C SER A 373 -21.79 15.58 -21.76
N THR A 374 -20.95 16.58 -22.00
CA THR A 374 -20.93 17.38 -23.24
C THR A 374 -19.96 16.83 -24.29
N ASP A 375 -18.92 16.13 -23.85
CA ASP A 375 -17.89 15.63 -24.75
C ASP A 375 -18.34 14.33 -25.44
N TRP A 376 -18.03 14.23 -26.73
CA TRP A 376 -18.36 13.09 -27.55
C TRP A 376 -17.12 12.27 -27.91
N GLN A 377 -17.16 10.97 -27.64
CA GLN A 377 -16.04 10.05 -27.89
C GLN A 377 -15.54 10.09 -29.35
N LYS A 378 -16.44 10.21 -30.34
CA LYS A 378 -16.06 10.24 -31.77
C LYS A 378 -15.24 11.47 -32.17
N GLN A 379 -15.32 12.55 -31.40
CA GLN A 379 -14.53 13.77 -31.61
C GLN A 379 -13.15 13.71 -30.96
N GLN A 380 -12.96 12.77 -30.01
CA GLN A 380 -11.68 12.60 -29.33
C GLN A 380 -10.71 11.87 -30.24
N PRO A 381 -9.46 12.35 -30.35
CA PRO A 381 -8.47 11.70 -31.18
C PRO A 381 -7.96 10.40 -30.54
N VAL A 382 -7.72 9.39 -31.36
CA VAL A 382 -6.74 8.35 -31.04
C VAL A 382 -5.41 8.81 -31.61
N VAL A 383 -4.42 9.04 -30.74
CA VAL A 383 -3.11 9.57 -31.14
C VAL A 383 -2.11 8.44 -31.06
N LEU A 384 -1.66 7.93 -32.21
CA LEU A 384 -0.67 6.85 -32.26
C LEU A 384 0.02 6.80 -33.63
N PRO A 385 1.35 6.97 -33.73
CA PRO A 385 2.28 7.41 -32.67
C PRO A 385 2.48 8.94 -32.63
N VAL A 386 2.90 9.43 -31.46
CA VAL A 386 3.72 10.65 -31.31
C VAL A 386 5.15 10.19 -31.11
N ILE A 387 6.07 10.65 -31.95
CA ILE A 387 7.49 10.35 -31.87
C ILE A 387 8.25 11.66 -31.80
N ASP A 388 9.00 11.85 -30.73
CA ASP A 388 9.94 12.94 -30.55
C ASP A 388 11.36 12.37 -30.49
N TYR A 389 12.24 12.89 -31.32
CA TYR A 389 13.64 12.48 -31.38
C TYR A 389 14.56 13.70 -31.40
N ASN A 390 15.52 13.73 -30.49
CA ASN A 390 16.59 14.71 -30.43
C ASN A 390 17.94 13.99 -30.40
N LYS A 391 18.89 14.47 -31.20
CA LYS A 391 20.27 13.98 -31.20
C LYS A 391 21.25 15.14 -31.33
N ARG A 392 22.23 15.19 -30.44
CA ARG A 392 23.35 16.13 -30.48
C ARG A 392 24.62 15.38 -30.89
N VAL A 393 25.42 16.00 -31.75
CA VAL A 393 26.72 15.49 -32.18
C VAL A 393 27.75 16.57 -31.90
N HIS A 394 28.64 16.30 -30.93
CA HIS A 394 29.71 17.22 -30.58
C HIS A 394 30.91 17.00 -31.49
N LYS A 395 31.51 18.10 -31.95
CA LYS A 395 32.74 18.17 -32.74
C LYS A 395 32.74 17.21 -33.93
N PRO A 396 31.77 17.33 -34.86
CA PRO A 396 31.82 16.58 -36.11
C PRO A 396 33.15 16.87 -36.84
N SER A 397 33.77 15.83 -37.37
CA SER A 397 35.11 15.89 -38.00
C SER A 397 35.22 16.87 -39.17
N PHE A 398 34.09 17.22 -39.79
CA PHE A 398 34.02 18.06 -40.99
C PHE A 398 33.71 19.54 -40.72
N LEU A 399 33.22 19.90 -39.53
CA LEU A 399 32.71 21.26 -39.26
C LEU A 399 33.17 21.86 -37.93
N GLY A 400 33.65 21.04 -36.98
CA GLY A 400 33.80 21.50 -35.60
C GLY A 400 32.44 21.86 -34.98
N GLY A 401 32.43 22.41 -33.75
CA GLY A 401 31.18 22.88 -33.11
C GLY A 401 30.25 21.76 -32.62
N GLU A 402 28.94 22.01 -32.60
CA GLU A 402 27.87 21.08 -32.20
C GLU A 402 26.78 21.10 -33.28
N ILE A 403 26.27 19.93 -33.65
CA ILE A 403 25.11 19.79 -34.54
C ILE A 403 23.97 19.17 -33.74
N THR A 404 22.78 19.77 -33.81
CA THR A 404 21.56 19.22 -33.21
C THR A 404 20.55 18.83 -34.29
N PHE A 405 20.06 17.59 -34.21
CA PHE A 405 18.98 17.06 -35.03
C PHE A 405 17.72 16.91 -34.17
N ASN A 406 16.62 17.54 -34.58
CA ASN A 406 15.30 17.40 -33.98
C ASN A 406 14.34 16.80 -35.01
N ALA A 407 13.56 15.80 -34.62
CA ALA A 407 12.47 15.27 -35.42
C ALA A 407 11.23 15.04 -34.56
N ASN A 408 10.06 15.42 -35.09
CA ASN A 408 8.76 15.12 -34.51
C ASN A 408 7.89 14.45 -35.58
N VAL A 409 7.19 13.38 -35.20
CA VAL A 409 6.13 12.76 -36.00
C VAL A 409 4.91 12.61 -35.12
N THR A 410 3.75 13.06 -35.58
CA THR A 410 2.49 12.90 -34.87
C THR A 410 1.45 12.36 -35.84
N HIS A 411 0.83 11.25 -35.49
CA HIS A 411 -0.35 10.71 -36.18
C HIS A 411 -1.53 10.66 -35.23
N LEU A 412 -2.66 11.19 -35.68
CA LEU A 412 -3.93 11.12 -34.96
C LEU A 412 -5.07 10.76 -35.91
N THR A 413 -6.09 10.12 -35.35
CA THR A 413 -7.32 9.77 -36.07
C THR A 413 -8.55 10.16 -35.27
N ARG A 414 -9.60 10.63 -35.95
CA ARG A 414 -10.90 10.96 -35.36
C ARG A 414 -12.03 10.41 -36.23
N ASP A 415 -13.06 9.86 -35.62
CA ASP A 415 -14.25 9.40 -36.35
C ASP A 415 -15.14 10.57 -36.78
N ALA A 416 -15.18 11.65 -35.99
CA ALA A 416 -15.96 12.84 -36.24
C ALA A 416 -15.13 14.11 -36.03
N ALA A 417 -15.48 15.17 -36.78
CA ALA A 417 -14.85 16.46 -36.61
C ALA A 417 -15.25 17.06 -35.25
N ALA A 418 -14.29 17.68 -34.58
CA ALA A 418 -14.50 18.37 -33.33
C ALA A 418 -14.87 19.82 -33.62
N PHE A 419 -16.01 20.26 -33.11
CA PHE A 419 -16.49 21.62 -33.26
C PHE A 419 -16.57 22.30 -31.88
N SER A 420 -16.40 23.61 -31.88
CA SER A 420 -16.57 24.45 -30.69
C SER A 420 -17.41 25.64 -31.10
N GLN A 421 -18.47 25.93 -30.34
CA GLN A 421 -19.28 27.10 -30.60
C GLN A 421 -18.42 28.38 -30.46
N LEU A 422 -18.59 29.32 -31.39
CA LEU A 422 -18.02 30.64 -31.25
C LEU A 422 -18.65 31.32 -30.02
N PRO A 423 -17.87 31.97 -29.14
CA PRO A 423 -18.41 32.68 -27.98
C PRO A 423 -19.45 33.70 -28.46
N ARG A 424 -20.72 33.44 -28.15
CA ARG A 424 -21.79 34.43 -28.33
C ARG A 424 -21.87 35.24 -27.06
N GLN A 425 -21.64 36.55 -27.13
CA GLN A 425 -22.02 37.45 -26.04
C GLN A 425 -23.55 37.56 -26.01
N THR A 426 -24.19 36.56 -25.42
CA THR A 426 -25.58 36.66 -25.03
C THR A 426 -25.60 37.19 -23.60
N ASN A 427 -25.95 38.47 -23.44
CA ASN A 427 -26.26 39.07 -22.14
C ASN A 427 -27.47 38.33 -21.54
N TYR A 428 -27.23 37.34 -20.69
CA TYR A 428 -28.30 36.74 -19.90
C TYR A 428 -28.38 37.46 -18.54
N LEU A 429 -29.05 38.62 -18.54
CA LEU A 429 -29.65 39.17 -17.32
C LEU A 429 -31.04 38.55 -17.19
N ILE A 430 -31.13 37.46 -16.41
CA ILE A 430 -32.38 36.90 -15.83
C ILE A 430 -33.55 36.67 -16.81
N SER A 431 -33.90 35.41 -17.09
CA SER A 431 -35.26 35.05 -17.52
C SER A 431 -35.52 33.61 -17.08
N GLY A 432 -36.42 33.33 -16.14
CA GLY A 432 -37.83 33.67 -16.21
C GLY A 432 -38.54 32.52 -16.92
N THR A 433 -39.14 31.62 -16.15
CA THR A 433 -39.95 30.48 -16.60
C THR A 433 -41.05 30.96 -17.54
N THR A 434 -40.98 30.60 -18.83
CA THR A 434 -42.09 30.76 -19.78
C THR A 434 -42.68 29.41 -20.15
N SER A 435 -44.01 29.35 -20.09
CA SER A 435 -44.92 28.20 -20.25
C SER A 435 -45.06 27.66 -21.67
N THR A 436 -44.03 27.76 -22.53
CA THR A 436 -44.11 27.41 -23.95
C THR A 436 -43.12 26.35 -24.42
N GLY A 437 -42.57 25.54 -23.51
CA GLY A 437 -41.95 24.25 -23.88
C GLY A 437 -40.76 24.32 -24.85
N VAL A 438 -40.09 25.48 -24.98
CA VAL A 438 -38.85 25.57 -25.74
C VAL A 438 -37.72 25.03 -24.86
N GLY A 439 -37.35 23.77 -25.09
CA GLY A 439 -36.22 23.14 -24.44
C GLY A 439 -34.94 23.91 -24.75
N TYR A 440 -34.28 24.41 -23.70
CA TYR A 440 -32.90 24.84 -23.82
C TYR A 440 -32.06 23.61 -24.16
N ALA A 441 -31.61 23.51 -25.41
CA ALA A 441 -30.64 22.51 -25.79
C ALA A 441 -29.31 22.86 -25.12
N LEU A 442 -29.04 22.25 -23.98
CA LEU A 442 -27.72 22.25 -23.31
C LEU A 442 -26.60 21.69 -24.21
N TYR A 443 -26.95 21.21 -25.41
CA TYR A 443 -26.09 20.53 -26.39
C TYR A 443 -25.96 21.23 -27.75
N ASP A 444 -26.59 22.39 -27.99
CA ASP A 444 -26.55 23.04 -29.31
C ASP A 444 -25.40 24.07 -29.45
N GLY A 445 -24.22 23.63 -29.06
CA GLY A 445 -22.96 24.29 -29.37
C GLY A 445 -22.20 23.50 -30.44
N CYS A 446 -22.78 23.38 -31.64
CA CYS A 446 -22.16 22.75 -32.82
C CYS A 446 -22.04 21.22 -32.84
N ALA A 447 -23.09 20.48 -32.51
CA ALA A 447 -23.14 19.05 -32.83
C ALA A 447 -23.08 18.81 -34.37
N VAL A 448 -23.68 19.72 -35.14
CA VAL A 448 -23.57 19.81 -36.61
C VAL A 448 -22.86 21.12 -36.96
N TYR A 449 -21.90 21.06 -37.88
CA TYR A 449 -21.15 22.25 -38.31
C TYR A 449 -22.07 23.29 -38.94
N GLN A 450 -21.99 24.51 -38.42
CA GLN A 450 -22.64 25.70 -38.96
C GLN A 450 -21.59 26.80 -39.14
N LYS A 451 -21.42 27.27 -40.38
CA LYS A 451 -20.33 28.17 -40.79
C LYS A 451 -20.17 29.44 -39.93
N ASN A 452 -21.28 29.99 -39.42
CA ASN A 452 -21.28 31.28 -38.72
C ASN A 452 -21.34 31.15 -37.19
N THR A 453 -21.37 29.93 -36.67
CA THR A 453 -21.59 29.66 -35.24
C THR A 453 -20.60 28.66 -34.66
N CYS A 454 -19.84 27.96 -35.52
CA CYS A 454 -18.95 26.88 -35.16
C CYS A 454 -17.52 27.11 -35.64
N LEU A 455 -16.57 26.97 -34.73
CA LEU A 455 -15.14 26.82 -35.01
C LEU A 455 -14.79 25.34 -35.14
N VAL A 456 -14.08 24.98 -36.20
CA VAL A 456 -13.50 23.64 -36.34
C VAL A 456 -12.26 23.56 -35.44
N ARG A 457 -12.32 22.70 -34.42
CA ARG A 457 -11.19 22.41 -33.52
C ARG A 457 -10.33 21.24 -34.01
N GLY A 458 -10.91 20.35 -34.80
CA GLY A 458 -10.20 19.22 -35.40
C GLY A 458 -11.00 18.57 -36.52
N LEU A 459 -10.31 18.12 -37.57
CA LEU A 459 -10.93 17.42 -38.69
C LEU A 459 -11.15 15.93 -38.35
N ALA A 460 -12.17 15.34 -38.98
CA ALA A 460 -12.36 13.89 -39.00
C ALA A 460 -11.32 13.22 -39.93
N GLY A 461 -11.09 11.94 -39.72
CA GLY A 461 -10.14 11.13 -40.48
C GLY A 461 -8.73 11.13 -39.90
N ASN A 462 -7.76 10.73 -40.72
CA ASN A 462 -6.37 10.57 -40.32
C ASN A 462 -5.58 11.84 -40.63
N MET A 463 -4.82 12.32 -39.65
CA MET A 463 -3.92 13.47 -39.79
C MET A 463 -2.52 13.05 -39.35
N ALA A 464 -1.54 13.25 -40.22
CA ALA A 464 -0.14 13.02 -39.93
C ALA A 464 0.64 14.33 -40.10
N ARG A 465 1.54 14.62 -39.16
CA ARG A 465 2.52 15.71 -39.25
C ARG A 465 3.90 15.12 -39.01
N ALA A 466 4.87 15.53 -39.82
CA ALA A 466 6.27 15.26 -39.59
C ALA A 466 7.08 16.55 -39.78
N THR A 467 8.01 16.82 -38.87
CA THR A 467 8.95 17.95 -38.96
C THR A 467 10.35 17.47 -38.61
N ALA A 468 11.36 17.96 -39.31
CA ALA A 468 12.76 17.73 -39.00
C ALA A 468 13.52 19.04 -39.09
N GLU A 469 14.43 19.28 -38.15
CA GLU A 469 15.25 20.49 -38.04
C GLU A 469 16.70 20.09 -37.73
N VAL A 470 17.64 20.82 -38.34
CA VAL A 470 19.07 20.72 -38.07
C VAL A 470 19.59 22.12 -37.74
N SER A 471 20.26 22.28 -36.60
CA SER A 471 20.95 23.51 -36.18
C SER A 471 22.40 23.29 -35.78
#